data_AF-A0A1C5TLZ7-F1
#
_entry.id   AF-A0A1C5TLZ7-F1
#
_cell.length_a   1.000
_cell.length_b   1.000
_cell.length_c   1.000
_cell.angle_alpha   90.00
_cell.angle_beta   90.00
_cell.angle_gamma   90.00
#
_symmetry.space_group_name_H-M   'P 1'
#
loop_
_entity.id
_entity.type
_entity.pdbx_description
1 polymer ?
#
loop_
_entity_poly.entity_id
_entity_poly.type
_entity_poly.pdbx_seq_one_letter_code
_entity_poly.pdbx_strand_id
1 'polypeptide(L)'
;MKQKYEHIQLLRALACIGVFITHLAPRLGATGKAAWLANQGAAGVYLFFVLSGYLACCDRKLPTAGKKELLTYYKKRLVRILPLYYGVILYNILLHGLILKDIPADPQGLYWLRYFFLTNSVIPAPNDFWGNLSATWTISLFMAFYLLVPVFVRLIRGCTSAFFCYVLALILRYLWVKTGYGDYMMIFYYLHYFLLGMLVWEIHQAGRRIGAQLLVYIGMIAAVGAGLALGRAQTDSFIWWSWCFGMLLLAGSGFRFCRKGIGGRISDAVLWTDRYSYEIYLVHAVILEGLGMVRVQIGLPNAAFLILALLLTGAGAVLSKKLIEDPIAGLVARSRM
;
A
#
# COMPACT_ATOMS: atom_id res chain seq x y z
N MET A 1 -26.14 -4.58 7.70
CA MET A 1 -25.11 -4.68 8.75
C MET A 1 -23.72 -4.61 8.11
N LYS A 2 -22.93 -3.55 8.35
CA LYS A 2 -21.51 -3.51 7.92
C LYS A 2 -20.76 -4.53 8.79
N GLN A 3 -20.44 -5.70 8.27
CA GLN A 3 -19.45 -6.58 8.91
C GLN A 3 -18.15 -5.78 9.01
N LYS A 4 -17.80 -5.39 10.24
CA LYS A 4 -16.56 -4.67 10.52
C LYS A 4 -15.48 -5.75 10.58
N TYR A 5 -14.71 -5.90 9.51
CA TYR A 5 -13.62 -6.88 9.45
C TYR A 5 -12.47 -6.43 10.35
N GLU A 6 -12.57 -6.71 11.65
CA GLU A 6 -11.58 -6.28 12.66
C GLU A 6 -10.17 -6.85 12.36
N HIS A 7 -10.06 -8.04 11.77
CA HIS A 7 -8.78 -8.57 11.29
C HIS A 7 -8.15 -7.73 10.18
N ILE A 8 -8.94 -7.18 9.25
CA ILE A 8 -8.42 -6.28 8.21
C ILE A 8 -7.85 -5.02 8.86
N GLN A 9 -8.51 -4.50 9.89
CA GLN A 9 -8.02 -3.33 10.63
C GLN A 9 -6.69 -3.63 11.33
N LEU A 10 -6.58 -4.81 11.96
CA LEU A 10 -5.32 -5.28 12.55
C LEU A 10 -4.21 -5.41 11.48
N LEU A 11 -4.51 -6.05 10.35
CA LEU A 11 -3.54 -6.24 9.27
C LEU A 11 -3.05 -4.91 8.67
N ARG A 12 -3.94 -3.92 8.49
CA ARG A 12 -3.54 -2.57 8.03
C ARG A 12 -2.65 -1.86 9.05
N ALA A 13 -2.97 -1.97 10.34
CA ALA A 13 -2.14 -1.38 11.39
C ALA A 13 -0.75 -2.03 11.42
N LEU A 14 -0.67 -3.36 11.34
CA LEU A 14 0.61 -4.08 11.28
C LEU A 14 1.41 -3.74 10.02
N ALA A 15 0.76 -3.64 8.86
CA ALA A 15 1.39 -3.21 7.61
C ALA A 15 2.02 -1.81 7.76
N CYS A 16 1.27 -0.87 8.33
CA CYS A 16 1.70 0.50 8.55
C CYS A 16 2.93 0.56 9.48
N ILE A 17 2.88 -0.15 10.61
CA ILE A 17 3.99 -0.23 11.58
C ILE A 17 5.22 -0.87 10.94
N GLY A 18 5.04 -1.95 10.16
CA GLY A 18 6.12 -2.61 9.44
C GLY A 18 6.87 -1.67 8.51
N VAL A 19 6.14 -0.94 7.65
CA VAL A 19 6.74 0.05 6.74
C VAL A 19 7.48 1.15 7.50
N PHE A 20 6.90 1.66 8.59
CA PHE A 20 7.55 2.66 9.43
C PHE A 20 8.89 2.15 9.99
N ILE A 21 8.91 0.92 10.50
CA ILE A 21 10.14 0.29 11.04
C ILE A 21 11.20 0.14 9.94
N THR A 22 10.81 -0.25 8.72
CA THR A 22 11.74 -0.38 7.60
C THR A 22 12.47 0.93 7.29
N HIS A 23 11.77 2.06 7.32
CA HIS A 23 12.39 3.37 7.06
C HIS A 23 13.12 3.95 8.27
N LEU A 24 12.69 3.61 9.49
CA LEU A 24 13.31 4.07 10.72
C LEU A 24 14.62 3.33 11.03
N ALA A 25 14.71 2.02 10.77
CA ALA A 25 15.85 1.21 11.21
C ALA A 25 17.21 1.65 10.63
N PRO A 26 17.34 1.98 9.32
CA PRO A 26 18.59 2.53 8.78
C PRO A 26 18.95 3.87 9.43
N ARG A 27 17.95 4.71 9.76
CA ARG A 27 18.17 5.99 10.45
C ARG A 27 18.69 5.80 11.86
N LEU A 28 18.42 4.67 12.50
CA LEU A 28 18.96 4.33 13.82
C LEU A 28 20.32 3.61 13.76
N GLY A 29 20.86 3.38 12.55
CA GLY A 29 22.11 2.65 12.36
C GLY A 29 21.98 1.13 12.58
N ALA A 30 20.78 0.57 12.39
CA ALA A 30 20.60 -0.88 12.47
C ALA A 30 21.42 -1.58 11.36
N THR A 31 22.14 -2.63 11.72
CA THR A 31 22.98 -3.44 10.80
C THR A 31 22.73 -4.94 10.98
N GLY A 32 23.27 -5.75 10.07
CA GLY A 32 23.21 -7.22 10.15
C GLY A 32 21.77 -7.76 10.25
N LYS A 33 21.55 -8.69 11.21
CA LYS A 33 20.24 -9.34 11.40
C LYS A 33 19.13 -8.36 11.77
N ALA A 34 19.44 -7.30 12.51
CA ALA A 34 18.44 -6.29 12.90
C ALA A 34 17.95 -5.49 11.69
N ALA A 35 18.87 -5.09 10.81
CA ALA A 35 18.53 -4.43 9.54
C ALA A 35 17.70 -5.34 8.63
N TRP A 36 18.11 -6.61 8.50
CA TRP A 36 17.37 -7.60 7.72
C TRP A 36 15.94 -7.77 8.23
N LEU A 37 15.75 -7.95 9.55
CA LEU A 37 14.44 -8.11 10.15
C LEU A 37 13.56 -6.87 9.96
N ALA A 38 14.14 -5.68 10.11
CA ALA A 38 13.44 -4.42 9.86
C ALA A 38 13.02 -4.28 8.37
N ASN A 39 13.84 -4.76 7.44
CA ASN A 39 13.53 -4.75 6.02
C ASN A 39 12.34 -5.66 5.66
N GLN A 40 12.08 -6.72 6.45
CA GLN A 40 10.87 -7.53 6.28
C GLN A 40 9.59 -6.71 6.50
N GLY A 41 9.65 -5.60 7.23
CA GLY A 41 8.55 -4.65 7.37
C GLY A 41 8.04 -4.06 6.05
N ALA A 42 8.87 -4.04 5.00
CA ALA A 42 8.49 -3.62 3.65
C ALA A 42 7.37 -4.49 3.07
N ALA A 43 7.21 -5.73 3.56
CA ALA A 43 6.09 -6.61 3.24
C ALA A 43 4.72 -5.94 3.49
N GLY A 44 4.66 -4.95 4.39
CA GLY A 44 3.46 -4.15 4.64
C GLY A 44 2.91 -3.44 3.40
N VAL A 45 3.77 -2.98 2.47
CA VAL A 45 3.33 -2.37 1.21
C VAL A 45 2.51 -3.37 0.38
N TYR A 46 3.01 -4.60 0.27
CA TYR A 46 2.38 -5.68 -0.47
C TYR A 46 1.08 -6.14 0.20
N LEU A 47 1.05 -6.15 1.54
CA LEU A 47 -0.18 -6.35 2.29
C LEU A 47 -1.23 -5.28 1.95
N PHE A 48 -0.86 -4.00 1.83
CA PHE A 48 -1.80 -2.97 1.38
C PHE A 48 -2.32 -3.21 -0.06
N PHE A 49 -1.49 -3.72 -0.98
CA PHE A 49 -1.96 -4.14 -2.31
C PHE A 49 -2.97 -5.29 -2.24
N VAL A 50 -2.66 -6.34 -1.48
CA VAL A 50 -3.56 -7.49 -1.27
C VAL A 50 -4.88 -7.03 -0.64
N LEU A 51 -4.83 -6.22 0.42
CA LEU A 51 -6.03 -5.68 1.07
C LEU A 51 -6.85 -4.78 0.15
N SER A 52 -6.20 -3.98 -0.68
CA SER A 52 -6.88 -3.12 -1.65
C SER A 52 -7.60 -3.92 -2.72
N GLY A 53 -6.99 -5.00 -3.21
CA GLY A 53 -7.64 -5.93 -4.15
C GLY A 53 -8.80 -6.68 -3.52
N TYR A 54 -8.60 -7.19 -2.31
CA TYR A 54 -9.65 -7.87 -1.54
C TYR A 54 -10.89 -6.97 -1.35
N LEU A 55 -10.67 -5.73 -0.91
CA LEU A 55 -11.75 -4.77 -0.68
C LEU A 55 -12.34 -4.18 -1.98
N ALA A 56 -11.60 -4.17 -3.08
CA ALA A 56 -12.12 -3.71 -4.38
C ALA A 56 -13.26 -4.60 -4.89
N CYS A 57 -13.26 -5.89 -4.54
CA CYS A 57 -14.35 -6.80 -4.88
C CYS A 57 -15.69 -6.47 -4.17
N CYS A 58 -15.68 -5.64 -3.12
CA CYS A 58 -16.92 -5.12 -2.52
C CYS A 58 -17.72 -4.26 -3.51
N ASP A 59 -17.05 -3.65 -4.49
CA ASP A 59 -17.67 -2.82 -5.52
C ASP A 59 -18.16 -3.67 -6.72
N ARG A 60 -18.60 -4.91 -6.45
CA ARG A 60 -18.94 -5.92 -7.47
C ARG A 60 -20.01 -5.53 -8.49
N LYS A 61 -20.90 -4.62 -8.11
CA LYS A 61 -21.97 -4.11 -8.97
C LYS A 61 -21.49 -3.04 -9.96
N LEU A 62 -20.27 -2.54 -9.81
CA LEU A 62 -19.71 -1.44 -10.60
C LEU A 62 -19.76 -1.65 -12.13
N PRO A 63 -19.51 -2.85 -12.70
CA PRO A 63 -19.53 -3.03 -14.15
C PRO A 63 -20.92 -2.96 -14.78
N THR A 64 -21.98 -3.24 -13.99
CA THR A 64 -23.38 -3.09 -14.42
C THR A 64 -23.99 -1.80 -13.89
N ALA A 65 -23.20 -1.01 -13.15
CA ALA A 65 -23.60 0.25 -12.57
C ALA A 65 -23.61 1.34 -13.66
N GLY A 66 -24.52 2.30 -13.55
CA GLY A 66 -24.59 3.43 -14.47
C GLY A 66 -23.36 4.33 -14.36
N LYS A 67 -23.15 5.21 -15.37
CA LYS A 67 -22.04 6.18 -15.42
C LYS A 67 -21.86 6.97 -14.12
N LYS A 68 -22.96 7.30 -13.42
CA LYS A 68 -22.98 8.03 -12.14
C LYS A 68 -22.30 7.26 -11.00
N GLU A 69 -22.52 5.95 -10.94
CA GLU A 69 -21.95 5.08 -9.89
C GLU A 69 -20.46 4.85 -10.12
N LEU A 70 -20.05 4.68 -11.39
CA LEU A 70 -18.64 4.63 -11.78
C LEU A 70 -17.89 5.93 -11.43
N LEU A 71 -18.47 7.08 -11.76
CA LEU A 71 -17.89 8.38 -11.38
C LEU A 71 -17.82 8.54 -9.86
N THR A 72 -18.83 8.05 -9.13
CA THR A 72 -18.86 8.07 -7.67
C THR A 72 -17.74 7.22 -7.07
N TYR A 73 -17.46 6.05 -7.65
CA TYR A 73 -16.36 5.17 -7.26
C TYR A 73 -15.01 5.87 -7.38
N TYR A 74 -14.72 6.49 -8.53
CA TYR A 74 -13.45 7.19 -8.76
C TYR A 74 -13.34 8.44 -7.89
N LYS A 75 -14.39 9.26 -7.80
CA LYS A 75 -14.40 10.46 -6.95
C LYS A 75 -14.08 10.13 -5.50
N LYS A 76 -14.65 9.05 -4.94
CA LYS A 76 -14.38 8.63 -3.55
C LYS A 76 -12.89 8.32 -3.31
N ARG A 77 -12.21 7.71 -4.29
CA ARG A 77 -10.79 7.34 -4.17
C ARG A 77 -9.87 8.52 -4.39
N LEU A 78 -10.17 9.34 -5.42
CA LEU A 78 -9.42 10.58 -5.68
C LEU A 78 -9.43 11.50 -4.46
N VAL A 79 -10.60 11.70 -3.84
CA VAL A 79 -10.77 12.57 -2.68
C VAL A 79 -10.11 12.02 -1.41
N ARG A 80 -9.99 10.69 -1.28
CA ARG A 80 -9.30 10.08 -0.14
C ARG A 80 -7.77 10.09 -0.30
N ILE A 81 -7.25 10.01 -1.52
CA ILE A 81 -5.82 9.77 -1.77
C ILE A 81 -5.12 11.05 -2.23
N LEU A 82 -5.64 11.72 -3.27
CA LEU A 82 -4.88 12.80 -3.90
C LEU A 82 -4.60 14.02 -3.01
N PRO A 83 -5.49 14.44 -2.09
CA PRO A 83 -5.22 15.63 -1.27
C PRO A 83 -3.93 15.56 -0.46
N LEU A 84 -3.77 14.50 0.34
CA LEU A 84 -2.57 14.35 1.16
C LEU A 84 -1.34 14.06 0.29
N TYR A 85 -1.49 13.23 -0.74
CA TYR A 85 -0.44 12.98 -1.72
C TYR A 85 0.11 14.29 -2.30
N TYR A 86 -0.75 15.15 -2.85
CA TYR A 86 -0.32 16.43 -3.40
C TYR A 86 0.18 17.40 -2.34
N GLY A 87 -0.30 17.31 -1.09
CA GLY A 87 0.29 18.03 0.04
C GLY A 87 1.75 17.65 0.27
N VAL A 88 2.09 16.35 0.21
CA VAL A 88 3.47 15.87 0.30
C VAL A 88 4.30 16.28 -0.91
N ILE A 89 3.75 16.24 -2.13
CA ILE A 89 4.45 16.72 -3.33
C ILE A 89 4.74 18.22 -3.23
N LEU A 90 3.77 19.03 -2.80
CA LEU A 90 3.95 20.46 -2.60
C LEU A 90 5.01 20.76 -1.54
N TYR A 91 4.99 20.04 -0.42
CA TYR A 91 6.04 20.12 0.60
C TYR A 91 7.42 19.91 -0.02
N ASN A 92 7.59 18.86 -0.83
CA ASN A 92 8.88 18.56 -1.46
C ASN A 92 9.29 19.59 -2.52
N ILE A 93 8.34 20.14 -3.29
CA ILE A 93 8.61 21.22 -4.23
C ILE A 93 9.19 22.43 -3.48
N LEU A 94 8.59 22.80 -2.35
CA LEU A 94 9.05 23.94 -1.55
C LEU A 94 10.41 23.64 -0.89
N LEU A 95 10.57 22.44 -0.32
CA LEU A 95 11.81 22.03 0.33
C LEU A 95 12.98 22.01 -0.66
N HIS A 96 12.89 21.25 -1.74
CA HIS A 96 13.99 21.08 -2.70
C HIS A 96 14.13 22.27 -3.65
N GLY A 97 13.04 22.97 -3.98
CA GLY A 97 13.09 24.13 -4.87
C GLY A 97 13.52 25.43 -4.21
N LEU A 98 13.07 25.69 -2.97
CA LEU A 98 13.29 26.99 -2.31
C LEU A 98 14.33 26.94 -1.20
N ILE A 99 14.36 25.85 -0.42
CA ILE A 99 15.20 25.74 0.78
C ILE A 99 16.54 25.09 0.44
N LEU A 100 16.53 23.85 -0.05
CA LEU A 100 17.73 23.07 -0.34
C LEU A 100 18.34 23.41 -1.70
N LYS A 101 17.51 23.79 -2.68
CA LYS A 101 17.90 24.14 -4.05
C LYS A 101 18.74 23.05 -4.74
N ASP A 102 18.35 21.79 -4.53
CA ASP A 102 19.08 20.58 -4.91
C ASP A 102 18.31 19.70 -5.92
N ILE A 103 17.35 20.28 -6.66
CA ILE A 103 16.56 19.54 -7.65
C ILE A 103 17.48 18.93 -8.73
N PRO A 104 17.56 17.59 -8.84
CA PRO A 104 18.39 16.94 -9.84
C PRO A 104 17.82 17.10 -11.25
N ALA A 105 18.68 17.03 -12.27
CA ALA A 105 18.23 17.04 -13.66
C ALA A 105 17.31 15.84 -13.97
N ASP A 106 16.29 16.05 -14.80
CA ASP A 106 15.47 15.00 -15.38
C ASP A 106 15.73 14.93 -16.89
N PRO A 107 16.49 13.93 -17.39
CA PRO A 107 16.82 13.80 -18.81
C PRO A 107 15.61 13.70 -19.73
N GLN A 108 14.43 13.34 -19.20
CA GLN A 108 13.19 13.24 -19.99
C GLN A 108 12.35 14.52 -19.97
N GLY A 109 12.79 15.55 -19.24
CA GLY A 109 12.12 16.86 -19.19
C GLY A 109 10.76 16.86 -18.48
N LEU A 110 10.40 15.81 -17.75
CA LEU A 110 9.10 15.72 -17.08
C LEU A 110 9.10 16.41 -15.71
N TYR A 111 10.21 16.31 -14.96
CA TYR A 111 10.38 16.89 -13.63
C TYR A 111 9.16 16.59 -12.73
N TRP A 112 8.59 17.60 -12.07
CA TRP A 112 7.44 17.49 -11.18
C TRP A 112 6.16 16.98 -11.85
N LEU A 113 6.05 17.04 -13.19
CA LEU A 113 4.90 16.50 -13.92
C LEU A 113 4.75 14.99 -13.68
N ARG A 114 5.84 14.27 -13.39
CA ARG A 114 5.81 12.86 -12.99
C ARG A 114 4.90 12.62 -11.79
N TYR A 115 4.95 13.52 -10.82
CA TYR A 115 4.17 13.43 -9.60
C TYR A 115 2.77 13.98 -9.78
N PHE A 116 2.61 15.09 -10.52
CA PHE A 116 1.27 15.62 -10.82
C PHE A 116 0.39 14.62 -11.57
N PHE A 117 0.93 13.92 -12.57
CA PHE A 117 0.22 12.93 -13.37
C PHE A 117 0.36 11.49 -12.87
N LEU A 118 1.02 11.25 -11.73
CA LEU A 118 1.23 9.91 -11.15
C LEU A 118 1.96 8.95 -12.10
N THR A 119 2.91 9.45 -12.90
CA THR A 119 3.68 8.68 -13.88
C THR A 119 5.08 8.30 -13.39
N ASN A 120 5.45 8.66 -12.16
CA ASN A 120 6.76 8.39 -11.56
C ASN A 120 7.13 6.90 -11.48
N SER A 121 6.15 5.99 -11.42
CA SER A 121 6.38 4.53 -11.40
C SER A 121 6.08 3.86 -12.74
N VAL A 122 5.75 4.68 -13.75
CA VAL A 122 5.33 4.26 -15.08
C VAL A 122 6.48 4.56 -16.04
N ILE A 123 6.88 5.82 -16.11
CA ILE A 123 7.92 6.31 -17.01
C ILE A 123 9.29 6.17 -16.35
N PRO A 124 10.35 5.78 -17.08
CA PRO A 124 11.67 5.65 -16.49
C PRO A 124 12.15 6.90 -15.78
N ALA A 125 12.67 6.75 -14.56
CA ALA A 125 13.21 7.81 -13.74
C ALA A 125 14.72 7.62 -13.59
N PRO A 126 15.53 8.69 -13.71
CA PRO A 126 17.00 8.55 -13.67
C PRO A 126 17.55 8.28 -12.27
N ASN A 127 16.76 8.50 -11.21
CA ASN A 127 17.16 8.35 -9.82
C ASN A 127 15.93 8.24 -8.90
N ASP A 128 16.17 7.92 -7.63
CA ASP A 128 15.13 7.81 -6.60
C ASP A 128 14.36 9.11 -6.37
N PHE A 129 14.97 10.27 -6.60
CA PHE A 129 14.29 11.56 -6.47
C PHE A 129 13.10 11.68 -7.44
N TRP A 130 13.21 11.13 -8.65
CA TRP A 130 12.13 11.15 -9.66
C TRP A 130 11.30 9.86 -9.69
N GLY A 131 11.81 8.76 -9.13
CA GLY A 131 11.08 7.47 -9.06
C GLY A 131 10.27 7.30 -7.77
N ASN A 132 10.81 7.76 -6.64
CA ASN A 132 10.31 7.45 -5.30
C ASN A 132 10.57 8.56 -4.27
N LEU A 133 10.14 9.78 -4.57
CA LEU A 133 10.20 10.91 -3.64
C LEU A 133 9.37 10.64 -2.38
N SER A 134 9.97 10.75 -1.20
CA SER A 134 9.33 10.54 0.11
C SER A 134 8.40 9.31 0.19
N ALA A 135 8.84 8.15 -0.35
CA ALA A 135 8.08 6.89 -0.35
C ALA A 135 6.74 6.94 -1.12
N THR A 136 6.59 7.84 -2.09
CA THR A 136 5.31 8.06 -2.81
C THR A 136 5.06 7.12 -3.99
N TRP A 137 6.03 6.28 -4.37
CA TRP A 137 5.94 5.40 -5.56
C TRP A 137 4.73 4.47 -5.58
N THR A 138 4.21 4.06 -4.42
CA THR A 138 3.06 3.15 -4.35
C THR A 138 1.74 3.83 -4.71
N ILE A 139 1.64 5.16 -4.59
CA ILE A 139 0.38 5.89 -4.79
C ILE A 139 -0.03 5.86 -6.26
N SER A 140 0.91 6.01 -7.18
CA SER A 140 0.67 5.86 -8.63
C SER A 140 0.11 4.46 -8.95
N LEU A 141 0.66 3.42 -8.30
CA LEU A 141 0.21 2.04 -8.47
C LEU A 141 -1.19 1.80 -7.92
N PHE A 142 -1.51 2.31 -6.72
CA PHE A 142 -2.88 2.23 -6.19
C PHE A 142 -3.87 2.88 -7.14
N MET A 143 -3.56 4.07 -7.65
CA MET A 143 -4.41 4.77 -8.60
C MET A 143 -4.59 3.99 -9.90
N ALA A 144 -3.51 3.39 -10.44
CA ALA A 144 -3.58 2.54 -11.61
C ALA A 144 -4.41 1.27 -11.36
N PHE A 145 -4.22 0.60 -10.22
CA PHE A 145 -5.03 -0.58 -9.86
C PHE A 145 -6.51 -0.23 -9.73
N TYR A 146 -6.85 0.88 -9.06
CA TYR A 146 -8.23 1.34 -8.94
C TYR A 146 -8.85 1.73 -10.27
N LEU A 147 -8.05 2.26 -11.21
CA LEU A 147 -8.51 2.51 -12.58
C LEU A 147 -8.97 1.22 -13.26
N LEU A 148 -8.25 0.11 -13.04
CA LEU A 148 -8.51 -1.21 -13.64
C LEU A 148 -9.59 -2.02 -12.92
N VAL A 149 -10.05 -1.61 -11.73
CA VAL A 149 -11.05 -2.38 -10.95
C VAL A 149 -12.33 -2.70 -11.73
N PRO A 150 -12.98 -1.79 -12.48
CA PRO A 150 -14.18 -2.14 -13.24
C PRO A 150 -13.93 -3.25 -14.27
N VAL A 151 -12.73 -3.30 -14.86
CA VAL A 151 -12.32 -4.35 -15.80
C VAL A 151 -12.16 -5.67 -15.05
N PHE A 152 -11.40 -5.70 -13.95
CA PHE A 152 -11.17 -6.93 -13.19
C PHE A 152 -12.44 -7.49 -12.56
N VAL A 153 -13.32 -6.64 -12.01
CA VAL A 153 -14.60 -7.09 -11.45
C VAL A 153 -15.51 -7.70 -12.53
N ARG A 154 -15.40 -7.26 -13.79
CA ARG A 154 -16.13 -7.86 -14.92
C ARG A 154 -15.56 -9.22 -15.34
N LEU A 155 -14.23 -9.35 -15.29
CA LEU A 155 -13.51 -10.59 -15.66
C LEU A 155 -13.57 -11.65 -14.56
N ILE A 156 -13.51 -11.25 -13.30
CA ILE A 156 -13.44 -12.13 -12.13
C ILE A 156 -14.86 -12.44 -11.62
N ARG A 157 -15.38 -13.60 -12.05
CA ARG A 157 -16.73 -14.08 -11.72
C ARG A 157 -16.75 -15.21 -10.68
N GLY A 158 -15.58 -15.71 -10.30
CA GLY A 158 -15.40 -16.74 -9.29
C GLY A 158 -13.93 -17.14 -9.11
N CYS A 159 -13.67 -18.13 -8.26
CA CYS A 159 -12.32 -18.55 -7.88
C CYS A 159 -11.44 -18.90 -9.09
N THR A 160 -11.96 -19.63 -10.08
CA THR A 160 -11.20 -20.03 -11.26
C THR A 160 -10.74 -18.84 -12.09
N SER A 161 -11.65 -17.90 -12.39
CA SER A 161 -11.30 -16.68 -13.11
C SER A 161 -10.31 -15.79 -12.33
N ALA A 162 -10.48 -15.68 -11.01
CA ALA A 162 -9.54 -14.94 -10.17
C ALA A 162 -8.14 -15.57 -10.17
N PHE A 163 -8.09 -16.89 -10.08
CA PHE A 163 -6.84 -17.64 -10.11
C PHE A 163 -6.14 -17.48 -11.47
N PHE A 164 -6.88 -17.58 -12.57
CA PHE A 164 -6.33 -17.34 -13.91
C PHE A 164 -5.79 -15.92 -14.07
N CYS A 165 -6.54 -14.89 -13.65
CA CYS A 165 -6.07 -13.51 -13.66
C CYS A 165 -4.80 -13.32 -12.81
N TYR A 166 -4.74 -13.95 -11.63
CA TYR A 166 -3.56 -13.93 -10.76
C TYR A 166 -2.33 -14.56 -11.43
N VAL A 167 -2.48 -15.75 -12.01
CA VAL A 167 -1.41 -16.44 -12.74
C VAL A 167 -0.96 -15.65 -13.96
N LEU A 168 -1.90 -15.07 -14.73
CA LEU A 168 -1.56 -14.23 -15.87
C LEU A 168 -0.75 -12.99 -15.46
N ALA A 169 -1.11 -12.34 -14.36
CA ALA A 169 -0.33 -11.21 -13.83
C ALA A 169 1.06 -11.62 -13.32
N LEU A 170 1.20 -12.83 -12.75
CA LEU A 170 2.51 -13.38 -12.41
C LEU A 170 3.37 -13.63 -13.66
N ILE A 171 2.80 -14.25 -14.70
CA ILE A 171 3.49 -14.46 -15.98
C ILE A 171 3.92 -13.11 -16.55
N LEU A 172 3.01 -12.13 -16.58
CA LEU A 172 3.28 -10.79 -17.07
C LEU A 172 4.42 -10.12 -16.29
N ARG A 173 4.44 -10.24 -14.96
CA ARG A 173 5.55 -9.78 -14.13
C ARG A 173 6.89 -10.37 -14.62
N TYR A 174 6.97 -11.68 -14.78
CA TYR A 174 8.23 -12.33 -15.16
C TYR A 174 8.67 -12.00 -16.58
N LEU A 175 7.72 -11.91 -17.52
CA LEU A 175 8.00 -11.45 -18.88
C LEU A 175 8.49 -10.00 -18.87
N TRP A 176 7.88 -9.14 -18.06
CA TRP A 176 8.25 -7.74 -17.94
C TRP A 176 9.66 -7.57 -17.37
N VAL A 177 9.99 -8.27 -16.28
CA VAL A 177 11.34 -8.23 -15.69
C VAL A 177 12.41 -8.67 -16.70
N LYS A 178 12.13 -9.68 -17.54
CA LYS A 178 13.05 -10.12 -18.59
C LYS A 178 13.37 -9.06 -19.66
N THR A 179 12.51 -8.05 -19.83
CA THR A 179 12.78 -6.96 -20.77
C THR A 179 13.87 -5.99 -20.27
N GLY A 180 14.27 -6.08 -18.99
CA GLY A 180 15.19 -5.13 -18.36
C GLY A 180 14.50 -3.85 -17.85
N TYR A 181 13.20 -3.67 -18.11
CA TYR A 181 12.43 -2.51 -17.65
C TYR A 181 11.64 -2.79 -16.36
N GLY A 182 12.07 -3.75 -15.53
CA GLY A 182 11.35 -4.15 -14.31
C GLY A 182 11.14 -3.03 -13.29
N ASP A 183 12.07 -2.06 -13.27
CA ASP A 183 12.01 -0.87 -12.41
C ASP A 183 11.09 0.24 -12.96
N TYR A 184 10.49 0.00 -14.12
CA TYR A 184 9.60 0.92 -14.82
C TYR A 184 8.31 0.21 -15.21
N MET A 185 7.25 0.96 -15.51
CA MET A 185 5.92 0.38 -15.70
C MET A 185 5.59 -0.62 -14.58
N MET A 186 5.87 -0.20 -13.34
CA MET A 186 5.86 -1.05 -12.16
C MET A 186 4.50 -1.74 -11.95
N ILE A 187 3.43 -1.25 -12.56
CA ILE A 187 2.13 -1.91 -12.61
C ILE A 187 2.24 -3.39 -12.99
N PHE A 188 3.02 -3.75 -14.01
CA PHE A 188 3.18 -5.13 -14.44
C PHE A 188 3.94 -5.99 -13.42
N TYR A 189 4.83 -5.36 -12.65
CA TYR A 189 5.52 -6.03 -11.57
C TYR A 189 4.59 -6.30 -10.38
N TYR A 190 3.79 -5.32 -9.95
CA TYR A 190 3.06 -5.39 -8.68
C TYR A 190 1.59 -5.82 -8.79
N LEU A 191 0.99 -5.86 -9.99
CA LEU A 191 -0.43 -6.15 -10.19
C LEU A 191 -0.88 -7.49 -9.57
N HIS A 192 -0.02 -8.51 -9.62
CA HIS A 192 -0.33 -9.82 -9.06
C HIS A 192 -0.66 -9.78 -7.56
N TYR A 193 -0.07 -8.87 -6.77
CA TYR A 193 -0.40 -8.70 -5.35
C TYR A 193 -1.84 -8.21 -5.15
N PHE A 194 -2.28 -7.27 -5.98
CA PHE A 194 -3.66 -6.80 -5.96
C PHE A 194 -4.64 -7.91 -6.37
N LEU A 195 -4.33 -8.66 -7.43
CA LEU A 195 -5.17 -9.78 -7.88
C LEU A 195 -5.18 -10.96 -6.91
N LEU A 196 -4.11 -11.17 -6.14
CA LEU A 196 -4.11 -12.13 -5.04
C LEU A 196 -5.19 -11.79 -3.99
N GLY A 197 -5.34 -10.49 -3.67
CA GLY A 197 -6.42 -10.01 -2.82
C GLY A 197 -7.81 -10.35 -3.37
N MET A 198 -8.02 -10.11 -4.66
CA MET A 198 -9.27 -10.47 -5.34
C MET A 198 -9.53 -11.97 -5.32
N LEU A 199 -8.50 -12.80 -5.53
CA LEU A 199 -8.59 -14.27 -5.42
C LEU A 199 -9.00 -14.71 -4.01
N VAL A 200 -8.37 -14.15 -2.97
CA VAL A 200 -8.70 -14.43 -1.57
C VAL A 200 -10.15 -14.06 -1.27
N TRP A 201 -10.65 -12.95 -1.82
CA TRP A 201 -12.05 -12.57 -1.72
C TRP A 201 -12.98 -13.61 -2.34
N GLU A 202 -12.69 -14.11 -3.55
CA GLU A 202 -13.53 -15.13 -4.19
C GLU A 202 -13.60 -16.43 -3.38
N ILE A 203 -12.47 -16.88 -2.84
CA ILE A 203 -12.41 -18.06 -1.98
C ILE A 203 -13.21 -17.83 -0.69
N HIS A 204 -13.12 -16.64 -0.10
CA HIS A 204 -13.89 -16.27 1.08
C HIS A 204 -15.41 -16.27 0.80
N GLN A 205 -15.83 -15.66 -0.31
CA GLN A 205 -17.25 -15.55 -0.69
C GLN A 205 -17.87 -16.86 -1.16
N ALA A 206 -17.07 -17.87 -1.51
CA ALA A 206 -17.58 -19.21 -1.85
C ALA A 206 -18.29 -19.92 -0.68
N GLY A 207 -18.30 -19.34 0.52
CA GLY A 207 -19.15 -19.77 1.65
C GLY A 207 -18.77 -21.12 2.26
N ARG A 208 -17.61 -21.68 1.90
CA ARG A 208 -17.10 -22.94 2.46
C ARG A 208 -16.58 -22.73 3.88
N ARG A 209 -16.47 -23.81 4.67
CA ARG A 209 -15.80 -23.79 5.98
C ARG A 209 -14.36 -23.29 5.82
N ILE A 210 -13.85 -22.56 6.82
CA ILE A 210 -12.50 -21.97 6.81
C ILE A 210 -11.42 -22.99 6.43
N GLY A 211 -11.50 -24.23 6.96
CA GLY A 211 -10.56 -25.30 6.61
C GLY A 211 -10.57 -25.64 5.11
N ALA A 212 -11.74 -25.72 4.47
CA ALA A 212 -11.84 -25.96 3.04
C ALA A 212 -11.36 -24.76 2.21
N GLN A 213 -11.58 -23.53 2.68
CA GLN A 213 -11.05 -22.32 2.05
C GLN A 213 -9.52 -22.31 2.07
N LEU A 214 -8.91 -22.62 3.23
CA LEU A 214 -7.47 -22.71 3.39
C LEU A 214 -6.87 -23.82 2.52
N LEU A 215 -7.48 -25.01 2.47
CA LEU A 215 -7.02 -26.10 1.62
C LEU A 215 -7.04 -25.74 0.13
N VAL A 216 -8.11 -25.10 -0.35
CA VAL A 216 -8.20 -24.62 -1.74
C VAL A 216 -7.11 -23.57 -2.00
N TYR A 217 -6.94 -22.62 -1.09
CA TYR A 217 -5.92 -21.58 -1.23
C TYR A 217 -4.50 -22.16 -1.25
N ILE A 218 -4.16 -23.04 -0.30
CA ILE A 218 -2.86 -23.71 -0.23
C ILE A 218 -2.61 -24.53 -1.50
N GLY A 219 -3.61 -25.28 -1.99
CA GLY A 219 -3.48 -26.03 -3.24
C GLY A 219 -3.20 -25.13 -4.46
N MET A 220 -3.90 -24.00 -4.58
CA MET A 220 -3.67 -23.01 -5.63
C MET A 220 -2.28 -22.38 -5.56
N ILE A 221 -1.84 -21.99 -4.36
CA ILE A 221 -0.51 -21.41 -4.15
C ILE A 221 0.59 -22.45 -4.37
N ALA A 222 0.40 -23.70 -3.94
CA ALA A 222 1.34 -24.79 -4.19
C ALA A 222 1.50 -25.07 -5.69
N ALA A 223 0.41 -25.03 -6.47
CA ALA A 223 0.48 -25.16 -7.92
C ALA A 223 1.29 -24.03 -8.58
N VAL A 224 1.08 -22.77 -8.13
CA VAL A 224 1.88 -21.63 -8.59
C VAL A 224 3.34 -21.78 -8.18
N GLY A 225 3.61 -22.15 -6.93
CA GLY A 225 4.97 -22.36 -6.41
C GLY A 225 5.72 -23.45 -7.18
N ALA A 226 5.05 -24.57 -7.50
CA ALA A 226 5.61 -25.62 -8.33
C ALA A 226 5.93 -25.11 -9.74
N GLY A 227 5.04 -24.33 -10.36
CA GLY A 227 5.28 -23.71 -11.66
C GLY A 227 6.49 -22.76 -11.66
N LEU A 228 6.63 -21.93 -10.61
CA LEU A 228 7.78 -21.04 -10.44
C LEU A 228 9.09 -21.82 -10.24
N ALA A 229 9.06 -22.89 -9.44
CA ALA A 229 10.22 -23.73 -9.20
C ALA A 229 10.66 -24.48 -10.46
N LEU A 230 9.73 -25.09 -11.20
CA LEU A 230 10.00 -25.77 -12.48
C LEU A 230 10.53 -24.80 -13.53
N GLY A 231 9.98 -23.57 -13.57
CA GLY A 231 10.45 -22.50 -14.43
C GLY A 231 11.76 -21.85 -13.99
N ARG A 232 12.36 -22.29 -12.87
CA ARG A 232 13.55 -21.68 -12.23
C ARG A 232 13.42 -20.17 -12.09
N ALA A 233 12.22 -19.69 -11.82
CA ALA A 233 11.91 -18.28 -11.70
C ALA A 233 12.52 -17.73 -10.41
N GLN A 234 13.19 -16.57 -10.49
CA GLN A 234 13.65 -15.88 -9.29
C GLN A 234 12.44 -15.39 -8.48
N THR A 235 12.36 -15.77 -7.21
CA THR A 235 11.31 -15.29 -6.31
C THR A 235 11.92 -14.35 -5.29
N ASP A 236 11.24 -13.23 -5.03
CA ASP A 236 11.57 -12.38 -3.89
C ASP A 236 10.81 -12.87 -2.64
N SER A 237 11.26 -12.43 -1.47
CA SER A 237 10.63 -12.79 -0.19
C SER A 237 9.19 -12.25 -0.03
N PHE A 238 8.82 -11.21 -0.78
CA PHE A 238 7.51 -10.54 -0.67
C PHE A 238 6.38 -11.32 -1.34
N ILE A 239 6.67 -12.15 -2.36
CA ILE A 239 5.71 -13.15 -2.88
C ILE A 239 5.26 -14.08 -1.75
N TRP A 240 6.22 -14.65 -1.02
CA TRP A 240 5.96 -15.58 0.08
C TRP A 240 5.18 -14.90 1.20
N TRP A 241 5.56 -13.69 1.58
CA TRP A 241 4.79 -12.89 2.55
C TRP A 241 3.35 -12.65 2.08
N SER A 242 3.15 -12.36 0.80
CA SER A 242 1.82 -12.10 0.25
C SER A 242 0.93 -13.34 0.26
N TRP A 243 1.50 -14.52 0.04
CA TRP A 243 0.79 -15.79 0.22
C TRP A 243 0.40 -16.01 1.69
N CYS A 244 1.29 -15.70 2.62
CA CYS A 244 0.98 -15.73 4.05
C CYS A 244 -0.15 -14.75 4.40
N PHE A 245 -0.15 -13.54 3.84
CA PHE A 245 -1.22 -12.57 4.05
C PHE A 245 -2.59 -13.06 3.56
N GLY A 246 -2.63 -13.75 2.42
CA GLY A 246 -3.87 -14.37 1.94
C GLY A 246 -4.40 -15.44 2.88
N MET A 247 -3.52 -16.28 3.45
CA MET A 247 -3.92 -17.24 4.49
C MET A 247 -4.45 -16.54 5.74
N LEU A 248 -3.77 -15.48 6.21
CA LEU A 248 -4.19 -14.71 7.37
C LEU A 248 -5.54 -14.03 7.17
N LEU A 249 -5.85 -13.57 5.94
CA LEU A 249 -7.16 -13.01 5.61
C LEU A 249 -8.27 -14.06 5.71
N LEU A 250 -8.05 -15.28 5.20
CA LEU A 250 -9.04 -16.37 5.30
C LEU A 250 -9.22 -16.84 6.75
N ALA A 251 -8.11 -17.11 7.44
CA ALA A 251 -8.10 -17.59 8.82
C ALA A 251 -8.62 -16.53 9.82
N GLY A 252 -8.38 -15.25 9.53
CA GLY A 252 -8.74 -14.12 10.38
C GLY A 252 -10.21 -13.71 10.32
N SER A 253 -11.02 -14.32 9.45
CA SER A 253 -12.43 -13.94 9.22
C SER A 253 -13.28 -13.90 10.52
N GLY A 254 -12.98 -14.75 11.50
CA GLY A 254 -13.66 -14.81 12.80
C GLY A 254 -13.04 -13.93 13.91
N PHE A 255 -11.93 -13.25 13.65
CA PHE A 255 -11.20 -12.49 14.67
C PHE A 255 -12.01 -11.32 15.22
N ARG A 256 -11.95 -11.12 16.54
CA ARG A 256 -12.52 -9.98 17.24
C ARG A 256 -11.56 -9.45 18.30
N PHE A 257 -11.50 -8.12 18.43
CA PHE A 257 -10.69 -7.45 19.42
C PHE A 257 -11.21 -7.69 20.84
N CYS A 258 -10.29 -7.91 21.78
CA CYS A 258 -10.62 -7.92 23.20
C CYS A 258 -10.85 -6.48 23.68
N ARG A 259 -12.02 -6.19 24.27
CA ARG A 259 -12.40 -4.84 24.71
C ARG A 259 -12.15 -4.55 26.20
N LYS A 260 -11.58 -5.50 26.95
CA LYS A 260 -11.39 -5.39 28.41
C LYS A 260 -9.92 -5.23 28.79
N GLY A 261 -9.67 -4.47 29.87
CA GLY A 261 -8.35 -4.33 30.49
C GLY A 261 -7.25 -3.87 29.52
N ILE A 262 -6.07 -4.49 29.62
CA ILE A 262 -4.92 -4.24 28.75
C ILE A 262 -5.26 -4.53 27.27
N GLY A 263 -6.06 -5.57 27.01
CA GLY A 263 -6.49 -5.91 25.64
C GLY A 263 -7.32 -4.82 24.98
N GLY A 264 -8.14 -4.10 25.76
CA GLY A 264 -8.89 -2.93 25.28
C GLY A 264 -7.97 -1.81 24.81
N ARG A 265 -6.95 -1.46 25.61
CA ARG A 265 -5.97 -0.41 25.26
C ARG A 265 -5.18 -0.75 24.01
N ILE A 266 -4.73 -2.01 23.87
CA ILE A 266 -4.05 -2.49 22.67
C ILE A 266 -4.97 -2.38 21.45
N SER A 267 -6.23 -2.80 21.60
CA SER A 267 -7.22 -2.71 20.52
C SER A 267 -7.46 -1.26 20.09
N ASP A 268 -7.54 -0.32 21.04
CA ASP A 268 -7.71 1.09 20.74
C ASP A 268 -6.50 1.68 20.02
N ALA A 269 -5.28 1.32 20.44
CA ALA A 269 -4.05 1.71 19.74
C ALA A 269 -4.02 1.17 18.30
N VAL A 270 -4.34 -0.11 18.09
CA VAL A 270 -4.42 -0.72 16.76
C VAL A 270 -5.48 -0.04 15.90
N LEU A 271 -6.65 0.24 16.44
CA LEU A 271 -7.73 0.92 15.72
C LEU A 271 -7.41 2.38 15.41
N TRP A 272 -6.61 3.03 16.25
CA TRP A 272 -6.07 4.36 15.98
C TRP A 272 -5.08 4.30 14.81
N THR A 273 -4.10 3.39 14.85
CA THR A 273 -3.14 3.19 13.76
C THR A 273 -3.83 2.85 12.45
N ASP A 274 -4.84 1.97 12.48
CA ASP A 274 -5.67 1.64 11.33
C ASP A 274 -6.35 2.87 10.71
N ARG A 275 -6.98 3.71 11.56
CA ARG A 275 -7.70 4.92 11.14
C ARG A 275 -6.82 5.95 10.45
N TYR A 276 -5.57 6.05 10.88
CA TYR A 276 -4.57 6.99 10.36
C TYR A 276 -3.51 6.30 9.49
N SER A 277 -3.74 5.05 9.07
CA SER A 277 -2.71 4.23 8.39
C SER A 277 -2.19 4.87 7.11
N TYR A 278 -3.06 5.52 6.34
CA TYR A 278 -2.70 6.22 5.11
C TYR A 278 -1.90 7.50 5.42
N GLU A 279 -2.34 8.25 6.42
CA GLU A 279 -1.72 9.48 6.86
C GLU A 279 -0.32 9.22 7.44
N ILE A 280 -0.18 8.21 8.30
CA ILE A 280 1.12 7.73 8.82
C ILE A 280 2.01 7.28 7.65
N TYR A 281 1.46 6.52 6.70
CA TYR A 281 2.22 6.02 5.55
C TYR A 281 2.84 7.14 4.71
N LEU A 282 2.18 8.29 4.52
CA LEU A 282 2.78 9.39 3.77
C LEU A 282 3.62 10.33 4.63
N VAL A 283 3.15 10.65 5.84
CA VAL A 283 3.80 11.65 6.70
C VAL A 283 5.11 11.13 7.28
N HIS A 284 5.24 9.83 7.57
CA HIS A 284 6.46 9.31 8.20
C HIS A 284 7.71 9.56 7.36
N ALA A 285 7.63 9.44 6.03
CA ALA A 285 8.78 9.64 5.15
C ALA A 285 9.28 11.09 5.24
N VAL A 286 8.36 12.06 5.16
CA VAL A 286 8.65 13.50 5.33
C VAL A 286 9.27 13.80 6.69
N ILE A 287 8.71 13.22 7.76
CA ILE A 287 9.19 13.45 9.13
C ILE A 287 10.58 12.84 9.34
N LEU A 288 10.81 11.61 8.88
CA LEU A 288 12.12 10.95 8.99
C LEU A 288 13.19 11.66 8.17
N GLU A 289 12.82 12.22 7.03
CA GLU A 289 13.71 13.03 6.21
C GLU A 289 14.11 14.33 6.91
N GLY A 290 13.13 15.11 7.39
CA GLY A 290 13.37 16.34 8.14
C GLY A 290 14.17 16.11 9.42
N LEU A 291 13.84 15.07 10.20
CA LEU A 291 14.63 14.68 11.38
C LEU A 291 16.05 14.26 11.02
N GLY A 292 16.25 13.66 9.83
CA GLY A 292 17.58 13.35 9.31
C GLY A 292 18.41 14.61 9.12
N MET A 293 17.84 15.66 8.52
CA MET A 293 18.53 16.94 8.32
C MET A 293 18.88 17.60 9.66
N VAL A 294 17.92 17.64 10.61
CA VAL A 294 18.16 18.17 11.96
C VAL A 294 19.27 17.41 12.65
N ARG A 295 19.27 16.06 12.56
CA ARG A 295 20.30 15.23 13.18
C ARG A 295 21.70 15.56 12.69
N VAL A 296 21.88 15.85 11.40
CA VAL A 296 23.18 16.24 10.84
C VAL A 296 23.67 17.55 11.43
N GLN A 297 22.77 18.49 11.72
CA GLN A 297 23.15 19.81 12.25
C GLN A 297 23.46 19.80 13.75
N ILE A 298 22.66 19.08 14.55
CA ILE A 298 22.75 19.14 16.03
C ILE A 298 23.17 17.84 16.71
N GLY A 299 23.49 16.78 15.95
CA GLY A 299 23.96 15.51 16.50
C GLY A 299 22.90 14.74 17.31
N LEU A 300 21.66 14.70 16.84
CA LEU A 300 20.53 14.11 17.56
C LEU A 300 20.78 12.62 17.95
N PRO A 301 20.74 12.26 19.25
CA PRO A 301 20.91 10.87 19.70
C PRO A 301 19.80 9.93 19.18
N ASN A 302 20.11 8.64 19.03
CA ASN A 302 19.16 7.63 18.53
C ASN A 302 17.84 7.58 19.33
N ALA A 303 17.90 7.68 20.66
CA ALA A 303 16.70 7.68 21.50
C ALA A 303 15.80 8.89 21.24
N ALA A 304 16.39 10.09 21.13
CA ALA A 304 15.66 11.30 20.80
C ALA A 304 15.10 11.23 19.37
N PHE A 305 15.86 10.72 18.40
CA PHE A 305 15.39 10.50 17.02
C PHE A 305 14.16 9.61 16.99
N LEU A 306 14.20 8.47 17.69
CA LEU A 306 13.08 7.53 17.77
C LEU A 306 11.84 8.17 18.38
N ILE A 307 11.98 8.84 19.52
CA ILE A 307 10.85 9.48 20.23
C ILE A 307 10.22 10.56 19.35
N LEU A 308 11.04 11.44 18.76
CA LEU A 308 10.56 12.49 17.87
C LEU A 308 9.92 11.91 16.62
N ALA A 309 10.51 10.86 16.01
CA ALA A 309 9.94 10.22 14.84
C ALA A 309 8.53 9.66 15.11
N LEU A 310 8.33 9.00 16.25
CA LEU A 310 7.03 8.47 16.66
C LEU A 310 6.01 9.59 16.95
N LEU A 311 6.40 10.57 17.77
CA LEU A 311 5.51 11.67 18.17
C LEU A 311 5.12 12.57 16.99
N LEU A 312 6.09 12.99 16.19
CA LEU A 312 5.86 13.88 15.06
C LEU A 312 5.14 13.18 13.91
N THR A 313 5.40 11.90 13.66
CA THR A 313 4.62 11.13 12.69
C THR A 313 3.17 10.98 13.15
N GLY A 314 2.95 10.65 14.43
CA GLY A 314 1.60 10.52 14.98
C GLY A 314 0.82 11.84 14.98
N ALA A 315 1.45 12.92 15.42
CA ALA A 315 0.87 14.26 15.39
C ALA A 315 0.61 14.74 13.95
N GLY A 316 1.59 14.56 13.06
CA GLY A 316 1.49 14.91 11.65
C GLY A 316 0.37 14.15 10.93
N ALA A 317 0.18 12.86 11.25
CA ALA A 317 -0.93 12.07 10.70
C ALA A 317 -2.32 12.56 11.16
N VAL A 318 -2.44 13.00 12.41
CA VAL A 318 -3.70 13.59 12.92
C VAL A 318 -3.96 14.96 12.29
N LEU A 319 -2.92 15.80 12.22
CA LEU A 319 -3.01 17.14 11.65
C LEU A 319 -3.33 17.08 10.16
N SER A 320 -2.65 16.23 9.39
CA SER A 320 -2.89 16.09 7.96
C SER A 320 -4.31 15.62 7.66
N LYS A 321 -4.84 14.67 8.43
CA LYS A 321 -6.25 14.24 8.31
C LYS A 321 -7.22 15.41 8.53
N LYS A 322 -7.05 16.16 9.62
CA LYS A 322 -7.96 17.25 9.99
C LYS A 322 -7.86 18.47 9.09
N LEU A 323 -6.67 18.80 8.61
CA LEU A 323 -6.42 20.03 7.85
C LEU A 323 -6.57 19.85 6.34
N ILE A 324 -6.33 18.64 5.83
CA ILE A 324 -6.33 18.36 4.39
C ILE A 324 -7.52 17.48 4.03
N GLU A 325 -7.61 16.28 4.63
CA GLU A 325 -8.57 15.29 4.17
C GLU A 325 -10.01 15.57 4.58
N ASP A 326 -10.27 15.84 5.86
CA ASP A 326 -11.62 16.06 6.39
C ASP A 326 -12.32 17.27 5.70
N PRO A 327 -11.65 18.42 5.47
CA PRO A 327 -12.25 19.55 4.75
C PRO A 327 -12.61 19.20 3.30
N ILE A 328 -11.71 18.54 2.56
CA ILE A 328 -11.95 18.20 1.16
C ILE A 328 -13.05 17.13 1.03
N ALA A 329 -13.07 16.16 1.93
CA ALA A 329 -14.16 15.18 2.02
C ALA A 329 -15.50 15.88 2.32
N GLY A 330 -15.52 16.87 3.20
CA GLY A 330 -16.68 17.69 3.52
C GLY A 330 -17.21 18.49 2.33
N LEU A 331 -16.33 19.15 1.57
CA LEU A 331 -16.69 19.89 0.34
C LEU A 331 -17.34 18.95 -0.69
N VAL A 332 -16.78 17.76 -0.86
CA VAL A 332 -17.28 16.76 -1.80
C VAL A 332 -18.63 16.20 -1.35
N ALA A 333 -18.84 16.01 -0.04
CA ALA A 333 -20.12 15.58 0.50
C ALA A 333 -21.21 16.65 0.29
N ARG A 334 -20.88 17.93 0.46
CA ARG A 334 -21.81 19.05 0.24
C ARG A 334 -22.21 19.19 -1.24
N SER A 335 -21.29 18.95 -2.18
CA SER A 335 -21.58 18.96 -3.63
C SER A 335 -22.55 17.87 -4.13
N ARG A 336 -23.07 17.01 -3.23
CA ARG A 336 -24.01 15.92 -3.54
C ARG A 336 -25.42 16.19 -3.00
N MET A 337 -25.61 17.23 -2.19
CA MET A 337 -26.92 17.75 -1.79
C MET A 337 -27.37 18.78 -2.81
#